data_AF-A0A1Y4DG83-F1
#
_entry.id   AF-A0A1Y4DG83-F1
#
_cell.length_a   1.000
_cell.length_b   1.000
_cell.length_c   1.000
_cell.angle_alpha   90.00
_cell.angle_beta   90.00
_cell.angle_gamma   90.00
#
_symmetry.space_group_name_H-M   'P 1'
#
loop_
_entity.id
_entity.type
_entity.pdbx_description
1 polymer ?
#
loop_
_entity_poly.entity_id
_entity_poly.type
_entity_poly.pdbx_seq_one_letter_code
_entity_poly.pdbx_strand_id
1 'polypeptide(L)' 'MPFKEKELKRTIYPEVPPRVEYALTGRSRSLLPHLNALIEWAMENKDAILTDRQKAMERK' A
#
# COMPACT_ATOMS: atom_id res chain seq x y z
N MET A 1 8.56 15.13 -10.08
CA MET A 1 8.09 13.80 -10.51
C MET A 1 6.57 13.81 -10.47
N PRO A 2 5.85 13.79 -11.60
CA PRO A 2 4.39 13.77 -11.58
C PRO A 2 3.93 12.34 -11.34
N PHE A 3 3.33 12.06 -10.17
CA PHE A 3 2.49 10.87 -10.02
C PHE A 3 1.42 10.95 -11.11
N LYS A 4 1.48 10.03 -12.07
CA LYS A 4 0.52 9.98 -13.18
C LYS A 4 -0.89 9.96 -12.59
N GLU A 5 -1.74 10.86 -13.08
CA GLU A 5 -3.15 11.08 -12.66
C GLU A 5 -4.04 9.83 -12.66
N LYS A 6 -3.55 8.71 -13.18
CA LYS A 6 -4.28 7.43 -13.22
C LYS A 6 -4.54 6.84 -11.85
N GLU A 7 -3.64 7.04 -10.88
CA GLU A 7 -3.77 6.40 -9.57
C GLU A 7 -4.11 7.41 -8.45
N LEU A 8 -3.53 8.61 -8.51
CA LEU A 8 -3.77 9.68 -7.55
C LEU A 8 -4.34 10.91 -8.24
N LYS A 9 -5.44 11.44 -7.68
CA LYS A 9 -5.97 12.76 -8.00
C LYS A 9 -5.24 13.80 -7.17
N ARG A 10 -4.65 14.79 -7.84
CA ARG A 10 -3.96 15.92 -7.22
C ARG A 10 -4.85 17.16 -7.29
N THR A 11 -5.09 17.81 -6.15
CA THR A 11 -5.84 19.07 -6.06
C THR A 11 -4.93 20.16 -5.51
N ILE A 12 -4.83 21.28 -6.20
CA ILE A 12 -4.07 22.46 -5.75
C ILE A 12 -5.05 23.50 -5.23
N TYR A 13 -4.80 24.02 -4.03
CA TYR A 13 -5.54 25.13 -3.43
C TYR A 13 -4.64 26.37 -3.44
N PRO A 14 -4.94 27.39 -4.27
CA PRO A 14 -4.18 28.62 -4.34
C PRO A 14 -4.55 29.58 -3.20
N GLU A 15 -4.28 29.15 -1.96
CA GLU A 15 -4.44 29.95 -0.74
C GLU A 15 -3.08 30.38 -0.17
N VAL A 16 -3.06 31.22 0.88
CA VAL A 16 -1.83 31.52 1.63
C VAL A 16 -1.96 30.92 3.02
N PRO A 17 -1.12 29.93 3.39
CA PRO A 17 -0.08 29.28 2.57
C PRO A 17 -0.68 28.32 1.52
N PRO A 18 -0.03 28.14 0.35
CA PRO A 18 -0.57 27.26 -0.69
C PRO A 18 -0.57 25.80 -0.23
N ARG A 19 -1.65 25.08 -0.53
CA ARG A 19 -1.84 23.68 -0.14
C ARG A 19 -2.04 22.79 -1.36
N VAL A 20 -1.53 21.57 -1.28
CA VAL A 20 -1.74 20.52 -2.28
C VAL A 20 -2.24 19.28 -1.56
N GLU A 21 -3.32 18.69 -2.08
CA GLU A 21 -3.86 17.44 -1.59
C GLU A 21 -3.76 16.34 -2.65
N TYR A 22 -3.58 15.11 -2.17
CA TYR A 22 -3.58 13.90 -2.98
C TYR A 22 -4.68 12.97 -2.47
N ALA A 23 -5.48 12.45 -3.39
CA ALA A 23 -6.54 11.50 -3.09
C ALA A 23 -6.45 10.30 -4.02
N LEU A 24 -6.84 9.12 -3.54
CA LEU A 24 -6.98 7.94 -4.38
C LEU A 24 -8.08 8.14 -5.42
N THR A 25 -7.78 7.79 -6.67
CA THR A 25 -8.78 7.71 -7.74
C THR A 25 -9.74 6.55 -7.51
N GLY A 26 -10.86 6.49 -8.25
CA GLY A 26 -11.79 5.35 -8.19
C GLY A 26 -11.12 4.01 -8.52
N ARG A 27 -10.20 4.02 -9.50
CA ARG A 27 -9.41 2.83 -9.88
C ARG A 27 -8.48 2.36 -8.77
N SER A 28 -7.75 3.26 -8.11
CA SER A 28 -6.88 2.83 -7.00
C SER A 28 -7.68 2.46 -5.74
N ARG A 29 -8.86 3.05 -5.54
CA ARG A 29 -9.78 2.62 -4.49
C ARG A 29 -10.29 1.20 -4.72
N SER A 30 -10.56 0.79 -5.97
CA SER A 30 -10.96 -0.58 -6.27
C SER A 30 -9.85 -1.61 -6.02
N LEU A 31 -8.60 -1.17 -5.88
CA LEU A 31 -7.48 -2.05 -5.52
C LEU A 31 -7.39 -2.29 -4.00
N LEU A 32 -7.93 -1.41 -3.16
CA LEU A 32 -7.83 -1.50 -1.70
C LEU A 32 -8.33 -2.84 -1.13
N PRO A 33 -9.48 -3.40 -1.54
CA PRO A 33 -9.94 -4.68 -1.01
C PRO A 33 -8.95 -5.82 -1.28
N HIS A 34 -8.26 -5.80 -2.41
CA HIS A 34 -7.28 -6.83 -2.78
C HIS A 34 -6.00 -6.70 -1.96
N LEU A 35 -5.54 -5.46 -1.73
CA LEU A 35 -4.40 -5.21 -0.84
C LEU A 35 -4.73 -5.60 0.60
N ASN A 36 -5.94 -5.28 1.08
CA ASN A 36 -6.38 -5.67 2.41
C ASN A 36 -6.43 -7.19 2.57
N ALA A 37 -7.01 -7.92 1.60
CA ALA A 37 -7.02 -9.38 1.62
C ALA A 37 -5.60 -9.98 1.64
N LEU A 38 -4.67 -9.39 0.88
CA LEU A 38 -3.27 -9.83 0.91
C LEU A 38 -2.61 -9.55 2.27
N ILE A 39 -2.88 -8.39 2.88
CA ILE A 39 -2.38 -8.02 4.20
C ILE A 39 -2.95 -8.98 5.26
N GLU A 40 -4.26 -9.27 5.22
CA GLU A 40 -4.92 -10.21 6.12
C GLU A 40 -4.28 -11.59 6.05
N TRP A 41 -4.15 -12.15 4.85
CA TRP A 41 -3.46 -13.43 4.66
C TRP A 41 -2.01 -13.40 5.18
N ALA A 42 -1.29 -12.32 4.89
CA ALA A 42 0.10 -12.18 5.35
C ALA A 42 0.20 -12.11 6.87
N MET A 43 -0.76 -11.47 7.55
CA MET A 43 -0.81 -11.42 9.01
C MET A 43 -1.12 -12.79 9.60
N GLU A 44 -2.10 -13.51 9.04
CA GLU A 44 -2.46 -14.87 9.47
C GLU A 44 -1.30 -15.85 9.33
N ASN A 45 -0.50 -15.70 8.28
CA ASN A 45 0.59 -16.63 7.95
C ASN A 45 1.96 -16.16 8.44
N LYS A 46 2.06 -14.98 9.08
CA LYS A 46 3.35 -14.37 9.40
C LYS A 46 4.23 -15.30 10.23
N ASP A 47 3.67 -15.93 11.26
CA ASP A 47 4.44 -16.69 12.25
C ASP A 47 4.91 -18.03 11.68
N ALA A 48 4.07 -18.68 10.86
CA ALA A 48 4.45 -19.85 10.09
C ALA A 48 5.61 -19.53 9.12
N ILE A 49 5.49 -18.43 8.37
CA ILE A 49 6.55 -17.98 7.44
C ILE A 49 7.86 -17.70 8.19
N LEU A 50 7.81 -17.03 9.35
CA LEU A 50 9.00 -16.75 10.16
C LEU A 50 9.64 -18.04 10.70
N THR A 51 8.82 -18.98 11.16
CA THR A 51 9.28 -20.28 11.65
C THR A 51 9.98 -21.07 10.54
N ASP A 52 9.41 -21.10 9.34
CA ASP A 52 10.00 -21.79 8.20
C ASP A 52 11.32 -21.15 7.76
N ARG A 53 11.40 -19.82 7.79
CA ARG A 53 12.65 -19.08 7.52
C ARG A 53 13.74 -19.41 8.53
N GLN A 54 13.41 -19.49 9.82
CA GLN A 54 14.36 -19.84 10.88
C GLN A 54 14.90 -21.27 10.70
N LYS A 55 14.01 -22.26 10.49
CA LYS A 55 14.39 -23.65 10.22
C LYS A 55 15.29 -23.78 8.99
N ALA A 56 15.04 -22.98 7.95
CA ALA A 56 15.87 -22.99 6.75
C ALA A 56 17.28 -22.43 6.99
N MET A 57 17.44 -21.49 7.93
CA MET A 57 18.76 -20.99 8.34
C MET A 57 19.53 -22.00 9.18
N GLU A 58 18.85 -22.74 10.08
CA GLU A 58 19.48 -23.74 10.95
C GLU A 58 19.94 -25.00 10.22
N ARG A 59 19.39 -25.27 9.03
CA ARG A 59 19.79 -26.40 8.17
C ARG A 59 21.00 -26.11 7.28
N LYS A 60 21.48 -24.86 7.25
CA LYS A 60 22.67 -24.43 6.50
C LYS A 60 23.89 -24.43 7.40
#